data_AF-A0A453RCQ7-F1
#
_entry.id   AF-A0A453RCQ7-F1
#
_cell.length_a   1.000
_cell.length_b   1.000
_cell.length_c   1.000
_cell.angle_alpha   90.00
_cell.angle_beta   90.00
_cell.angle_gamma   90.00
#
_symmetry.space_group_name_H-M   'P 1'
#
loop_
_entity.id
_entity.type
_entity.pdbx_description
1 polymer ?
#
loop_
_entity_poly.entity_id
_entity_poly.type
_entity_poly.pdbx_seq_one_letter_code
_entity_poly.pdbx_strand_id
1 'polypeptide(L)'
;IYGIKTLVKSCLPCKDAQVHPGIEKLMDILKSILTYGDISPNMISSASDKAHLRLAAAKAVLRLTRQWDHKVPVDVFYLTLRISQDDFPQMRKLFLSKVHQYIKERALDAKYACAFLIGIDDYHTPQYEEFQHNLIEVSQICQQVKMRQLSVQADVNLLTAYPEYIIPYLVHVLAHDPSCPNIDKYEDVKAFAPIYWY
;
A
#
# COMPACT_ATOMS: atom_id res chain seq x y z
N ILE A 1 8.01 -16.00 8.02
CA ILE A 1 8.50 -15.23 6.84
C ILE A 1 8.73 -16.12 5.60
N TYR A 2 9.58 -17.15 5.62
CA TYR A 2 9.85 -17.97 4.42
C TYR A 2 8.61 -18.71 3.88
N GLY A 3 7.68 -19.12 4.76
CA GLY A 3 6.39 -19.67 4.36
C GLY A 3 5.58 -18.70 3.47
N ILE A 4 5.47 -17.43 3.89
CA ILE A 4 4.81 -16.37 3.09
C ILE A 4 5.45 -16.24 1.71
N LYS A 5 6.79 -16.19 1.65
CA LYS A 5 7.51 -16.11 0.37
C LYS A 5 7.21 -17.29 -0.55
N THR A 6 7.07 -18.49 0.02
CA THR A 6 6.76 -19.72 -0.73
C THR A 6 5.35 -19.68 -1.29
N LEU A 7 4.37 -19.28 -0.48
CA LEU A 7 2.97 -19.11 -0.89
C LEU A 7 2.78 -18.04 -1.97
N VAL A 8 3.50 -16.92 -1.87
CA VAL A 8 3.47 -15.88 -2.92
C VAL A 8 4.01 -16.45 -4.22
N LYS A 9 5.15 -17.16 -4.17
CA LYS A 9 5.75 -17.78 -5.36
C LYS A 9 4.82 -18.77 -6.05
N SER A 10 4.05 -19.57 -5.30
CA SER A 10 3.10 -20.50 -5.89
C SER A 10 1.95 -19.80 -6.63
N CYS A 11 1.63 -18.56 -6.27
CA CYS A 11 0.57 -17.77 -6.90
C CYS A 11 1.07 -16.90 -8.06
N LEU A 12 2.37 -16.91 -8.37
CA LEU A 12 2.91 -16.24 -9.55
C LEU A 12 2.71 -17.17 -10.78
N PRO A 13 2.02 -16.74 -11.84
CA PRO A 13 1.62 -17.60 -12.93
C PRO A 13 2.85 -18.15 -13.67
N CYS A 14 2.80 -19.44 -13.98
CA CYS A 14 3.52 -20.00 -15.10
C CYS A 14 2.71 -19.70 -16.36
N LYS A 15 3.11 -18.63 -17.08
CA LYS A 15 2.69 -18.13 -18.40
C LYS A 15 1.20 -18.10 -18.85
N ASP A 16 0.28 -18.94 -18.37
CA ASP A 16 -1.08 -19.07 -18.96
C ASP A 16 -2.25 -19.21 -17.94
N ALA A 17 -1.99 -19.13 -16.63
CA ALA A 17 -3.06 -19.25 -15.63
C ALA A 17 -3.74 -17.89 -15.33
N GLN A 18 -4.90 -17.65 -15.95
CA GLN A 18 -5.73 -16.44 -15.72
C GLN A 18 -6.50 -16.49 -14.38
N VAL A 19 -6.60 -17.64 -13.73
CA VAL A 19 -7.31 -17.82 -12.46
C VAL A 19 -6.48 -18.69 -11.55
N HIS A 20 -6.01 -18.14 -10.42
CA HIS A 20 -5.38 -18.93 -9.37
C HIS A 20 -6.35 -19.07 -8.19
N PRO A 21 -7.03 -20.23 -8.00
CA PRO A 21 -8.05 -20.39 -6.97
C PRO A 21 -7.54 -20.21 -5.54
N GLY A 22 -6.21 -20.25 -5.33
CA GLY A 22 -5.59 -20.00 -4.02
C GLY A 22 -5.32 -18.52 -3.67
N ILE A 23 -5.56 -17.57 -4.59
CA ILE A 23 -5.19 -16.17 -4.35
C ILE A 23 -6.04 -15.53 -3.23
N GLU A 24 -7.34 -15.81 -3.22
CA GLU A 24 -8.29 -15.25 -2.23
C GLU A 24 -7.94 -15.74 -0.83
N LYS A 25 -7.73 -17.06 -0.67
CA LYS A 25 -7.27 -17.66 0.59
C LYS A 25 -5.92 -17.11 1.04
N LEU A 26 -5.00 -16.82 0.11
CA LEU A 26 -3.72 -16.17 0.46
C LEU A 26 -3.95 -14.74 0.94
N MET A 27 -4.83 -13.97 0.30
CA MET A 27 -5.19 -12.62 0.75
C MET A 27 -5.79 -12.65 2.16
N ASP A 28 -6.64 -13.64 2.49
CA ASP A 28 -7.18 -13.79 3.85
C ASP A 28 -6.09 -14.06 4.90
N ILE A 29 -5.11 -14.90 4.58
CA ILE A 29 -3.97 -15.16 5.46
C ILE A 29 -3.14 -13.89 5.64
N LEU A 30 -2.86 -13.17 4.55
CA LEU A 30 -2.11 -11.92 4.59
C LEU A 30 -2.85 -10.86 5.40
N LYS A 31 -4.18 -10.77 5.26
CA LYS A 31 -5.03 -9.89 6.05
C LYS A 31 -4.88 -10.15 7.54
N SER A 32 -5.01 -11.41 7.98
CA SER A 32 -4.83 -11.78 9.39
C SER A 32 -3.45 -11.36 9.92
N ILE A 33 -2.39 -11.61 9.14
CA ILE A 33 -1.03 -11.22 9.53
C ILE A 33 -0.89 -9.70 9.61
N LEU A 34 -1.45 -8.95 8.66
CA LEU A 34 -1.43 -7.49 8.69
C LEU A 34 -2.20 -6.93 9.89
N THR A 35 -3.34 -7.53 10.24
CA THR A 35 -4.18 -7.09 11.37
C THR A 35 -3.56 -7.42 12.73
N TYR A 36 -3.12 -8.66 12.94
CA TYR A 36 -2.73 -9.15 14.28
C TYR A 36 -1.22 -9.22 14.48
N GLY A 37 -0.44 -9.14 13.39
CA GLY A 37 0.97 -9.52 13.37
C GLY A 37 1.20 -11.03 13.38
N ASP A 38 0.14 -11.83 13.21
CA ASP A 38 0.19 -13.30 13.26
C ASP A 38 -0.89 -13.92 12.37
N ILE A 39 -0.79 -15.22 12.10
CA ILE A 39 -1.76 -15.95 11.26
C ILE A 39 -3.15 -16.02 11.92
N SER A 40 -3.21 -15.91 13.26
CA SER A 40 -4.46 -15.91 14.02
C SER A 40 -4.35 -14.98 15.23
N PRO A 41 -5.47 -14.44 15.74
CA PRO A 41 -5.46 -13.51 16.88
C PRO A 41 -4.98 -14.15 18.20
N ASN A 42 -5.05 -15.48 18.30
CA ASN A 42 -4.73 -16.22 19.53
C ASN A 42 -3.24 -16.61 19.63
N MET A 43 -2.43 -16.29 18.62
CA MET A 43 -1.00 -16.57 18.64
C MET A 43 -0.25 -15.55 19.51
N ILE A 44 0.71 -16.06 20.28
CA ILE A 44 1.56 -15.26 21.16
C ILE A 44 2.94 -15.16 20.52
N SER A 45 3.19 -14.01 19.90
CA SER A 45 4.48 -13.62 19.32
C SER A 45 4.96 -12.30 19.94
N SER A 46 6.27 -12.05 19.95
CA SER A 46 6.81 -10.79 20.45
C SER A 46 6.36 -9.60 19.58
N ALA A 47 6.38 -8.37 20.12
CA ALA A 47 6.05 -7.18 19.34
C ALA A 47 6.97 -7.02 18.11
N SER A 48 8.25 -7.37 18.26
CA SER A 48 9.22 -7.37 17.16
C SER A 48 8.87 -8.40 16.09
N ASP A 49 8.53 -9.64 16.48
CA ASP A 49 8.15 -10.69 15.52
C ASP A 49 6.88 -10.31 14.76
N LYS A 50 5.89 -9.75 15.47
CA LYS A 50 4.65 -9.24 14.88
C LYS A 50 4.94 -8.16 13.83
N ALA A 51 5.81 -7.20 14.14
CA ALA A 51 6.19 -6.14 13.20
C ALA A 51 6.88 -6.71 11.95
N HIS A 52 7.78 -7.69 12.11
CA HIS A 52 8.42 -8.37 10.98
C HIS A 52 7.44 -9.19 10.13
N LEU A 53 6.46 -9.84 10.77
CA LEU A 53 5.41 -10.59 10.09
C LEU A 53 4.50 -9.66 9.29
N ARG A 54 4.06 -8.53 9.88
CA ARG A 54 3.31 -7.47 9.18
C ARG A 54 4.08 -6.96 7.95
N LEU A 55 5.36 -6.60 8.12
CA LEU A 55 6.21 -6.16 7.01
C LEU A 55 6.35 -7.23 5.91
N ALA A 56 6.51 -8.50 6.31
CA ALA A 56 6.60 -9.60 5.36
C ALA A 56 5.29 -9.82 4.59
N ALA A 57 4.14 -9.68 5.26
CA ALA A 57 2.83 -9.76 4.64
C ALA A 57 2.58 -8.58 3.68
N ALA A 58 2.92 -7.35 4.07
CA ALA A 58 2.80 -6.19 3.20
C ALA A 58 3.67 -6.32 1.94
N LYS A 59 4.93 -6.75 2.09
CA LYS A 59 5.82 -7.05 0.94
C LYS A 59 5.25 -8.16 0.04
N ALA A 60 4.53 -9.12 0.61
CA ALA A 60 3.84 -10.16 -0.15
C ALA A 60 2.66 -9.58 -0.94
N VAL A 61 1.83 -8.74 -0.32
CA VAL A 61 0.75 -8.02 -1.02
C VAL A 61 1.33 -7.22 -2.19
N LEU A 62 2.33 -6.36 -1.96
CA LEU A 62 3.00 -5.59 -3.03
C LEU A 62 3.55 -6.47 -4.16
N ARG A 63 3.95 -7.70 -3.87
CA ARG A 63 4.46 -8.63 -4.88
C ARG A 63 3.35 -9.25 -5.71
N LEU A 64 2.21 -9.55 -5.09
CA LEU A 64 1.02 -10.15 -5.71
C LEU A 64 0.26 -9.13 -6.56
N THR A 65 0.16 -7.88 -6.11
CA THR A 65 -0.58 -6.81 -6.80
C THR A 65 -0.04 -6.53 -8.19
N ARG A 66 1.26 -6.80 -8.43
CA ARG A 66 1.89 -6.72 -9.75
C ARG A 66 1.17 -7.51 -10.87
N GLN A 67 0.35 -8.49 -10.50
CA GLN A 67 -0.43 -9.33 -11.42
C GLN A 67 -1.90 -9.42 -11.01
N TRP A 68 -2.14 -9.44 -9.70
CA TRP A 68 -3.45 -9.68 -9.11
C TRP A 68 -4.02 -8.42 -8.42
N ASP A 69 -3.67 -7.22 -8.86
CA ASP A 69 -4.12 -5.97 -8.23
C ASP A 69 -5.66 -5.89 -8.10
N HIS A 70 -6.37 -6.32 -9.14
CA HIS A 70 -7.84 -6.39 -9.18
C HIS A 70 -8.46 -7.39 -8.18
N LYS A 71 -7.64 -8.26 -7.56
CA LYS A 71 -8.06 -9.23 -6.54
C LYS A 71 -7.74 -8.78 -5.12
N VAL A 72 -7.13 -7.61 -4.93
CA VAL A 72 -6.74 -7.12 -3.62
C VAL A 72 -7.96 -6.52 -2.95
N PRO A 73 -8.42 -7.07 -1.82
CA PRO A 73 -9.50 -6.47 -1.05
C PRO A 73 -9.10 -5.08 -0.54
N VAL A 74 -10.06 -4.18 -0.43
CA VAL A 74 -9.86 -2.79 0.02
C VAL A 74 -9.20 -2.73 1.40
N ASP A 75 -9.65 -3.56 2.33
CA ASP A 75 -9.11 -3.63 3.68
C ASP A 75 -7.66 -4.13 3.70
N VAL A 76 -7.30 -5.11 2.85
CA VAL A 76 -5.92 -5.57 2.67
C VAL A 76 -5.04 -4.46 2.07
N PHE A 77 -5.56 -3.70 1.11
CA PHE A 77 -4.88 -2.53 0.57
C PHE A 77 -4.58 -1.51 1.67
N TYR A 78 -5.58 -1.11 2.43
CA TYR A 78 -5.43 -0.20 3.57
C TYR A 78 -4.43 -0.71 4.61
N LEU A 79 -4.62 -1.94 5.10
CA LEU A 79 -3.73 -2.56 6.10
C LEU A 79 -2.28 -2.68 5.62
N THR A 80 -2.08 -2.85 4.30
CA THR A 80 -0.74 -2.85 3.70
C THR A 80 -0.08 -1.48 3.77
N LEU A 81 -0.82 -0.40 3.50
CA LEU A 81 -0.30 0.97 3.55
C LEU A 81 0.02 1.43 4.98
N ARG A 82 -0.72 0.94 5.99
CA ARG A 82 -0.48 1.27 7.40
C ARG A 82 0.89 0.84 7.94
N ILE A 83 1.64 0.00 7.23
CA ILE A 83 3.03 -0.29 7.63
C ILE A 83 3.89 0.99 7.66
N SER A 84 3.50 2.03 6.92
CA SER A 84 4.07 3.37 7.01
C SER A 84 3.88 4.06 8.36
N GLN A 85 3.01 3.54 9.22
CA GLN A 85 2.72 4.05 10.57
C GLN A 85 3.11 3.03 11.66
N ASP A 86 3.84 1.96 11.31
CA ASP A 86 4.22 0.94 12.29
C ASP A 86 5.13 1.53 13.39
N ASP A 87 4.92 1.10 14.63
CA ASP A 87 5.66 1.58 15.82
C ASP A 87 7.18 1.43 15.70
N PHE A 88 7.64 0.51 14.85
CA PHE A 88 9.06 0.28 14.58
C PHE A 88 9.52 1.10 13.37
N PRO A 89 10.34 2.17 13.55
CA PRO A 89 10.75 3.03 12.43
C PRO A 89 11.50 2.28 11.32
N GLN A 90 12.21 1.20 11.67
CA GLN A 90 12.87 0.33 10.71
C GLN A 90 11.87 -0.35 9.76
N MET A 91 10.69 -0.76 10.25
CA MET A 91 9.66 -1.40 9.43
C MET A 91 9.05 -0.40 8.44
N ARG A 92 8.76 0.82 8.91
CA ARG A 92 8.31 1.94 8.07
C ARG A 92 9.30 2.18 6.93
N LYS A 93 10.59 2.37 7.25
CA LYS A 93 11.64 2.60 6.25
C LYS A 93 11.74 1.45 5.24
N LEU A 94 11.82 0.21 5.72
CA LEU A 94 11.94 -0.97 4.85
C LEU A 94 10.72 -1.18 3.93
N PHE A 95 9.54 -0.75 4.36
CA PHE A 95 8.33 -0.79 3.55
C PHE A 95 8.33 0.31 2.49
N LEU A 96 8.56 1.57 2.90
CA LEU A 96 8.54 2.74 2.03
C LEU A 96 9.61 2.68 0.94
N SER A 97 10.84 2.27 1.29
CA SER A 97 11.87 2.02 0.28
C SER A 97 11.45 0.95 -0.73
N LYS A 98 10.64 -0.04 -0.31
CA LYS A 98 10.17 -1.10 -1.20
C LYS A 98 9.07 -0.63 -2.14
N VAL A 99 8.13 0.18 -1.64
CA VAL A 99 7.12 0.86 -2.44
C VAL A 99 7.80 1.76 -3.48
N HIS A 100 8.75 2.59 -3.05
CA HIS A 100 9.49 3.48 -3.96
C HIS A 100 10.19 2.69 -5.07
N GLN A 101 10.95 1.65 -4.69
CA GLN A 101 11.66 0.78 -5.62
C GLN A 101 10.70 0.21 -6.68
N TYR A 102 9.55 -0.33 -6.27
CA TYR A 102 8.63 -0.98 -7.21
C TYR A 102 7.90 0.00 -8.13
N ILE A 103 7.60 1.22 -7.67
CA ILE A 103 7.05 2.26 -8.55
C ILE A 103 8.12 2.70 -9.57
N LYS A 104 9.37 2.89 -9.14
CA LYS A 104 10.50 3.23 -10.02
C LYS A 104 10.76 2.17 -11.09
N GLU A 105 10.64 0.91 -10.72
CA GLU A 105 10.71 -0.25 -11.63
C GLU A 105 9.46 -0.41 -12.52
N ARG A 106 8.44 0.46 -12.39
CA ARG A 106 7.15 0.39 -13.07
C ARG A 106 6.43 -0.95 -12.84
N ALA A 107 6.68 -1.55 -11.68
CA ALA A 107 6.15 -2.85 -11.29
C ALA A 107 4.93 -2.73 -10.37
N LEU A 108 4.66 -1.54 -9.83
CA LEU A 108 3.59 -1.27 -8.88
C LEU A 108 2.82 -0.01 -9.32
N ASP A 109 1.51 -0.03 -9.14
CA ASP A 109 0.64 1.11 -9.45
C ASP A 109 0.96 2.32 -8.54
N ALA A 110 0.84 3.53 -9.08
CA ALA A 110 1.14 4.76 -8.35
C ALA A 110 0.24 4.98 -7.13
N LYS A 111 -0.95 4.36 -7.05
CA LYS A 111 -1.85 4.45 -5.88
C LYS A 111 -1.18 4.03 -4.57
N TYR A 112 -0.17 3.17 -4.62
CA TYR A 112 0.57 2.75 -3.42
C TYR A 112 1.47 3.84 -2.86
N ALA A 113 1.70 4.94 -3.60
CA ALA A 113 2.38 6.12 -3.10
C ALA A 113 1.59 6.83 -1.98
N CYS A 114 0.31 6.50 -1.76
CA CYS A 114 -0.42 6.87 -0.54
C CYS A 114 0.37 6.51 0.72
N ALA A 115 1.18 5.44 0.69
CA ALA A 115 2.04 5.03 1.79
C ALA A 115 2.96 6.15 2.30
N PHE A 116 3.47 7.01 1.41
CA PHE A 116 4.33 8.14 1.80
C PHE A 116 3.54 9.27 2.47
N LEU A 117 2.27 9.44 2.11
CA LEU A 117 1.39 10.51 2.62
C LEU A 117 0.81 10.16 3.99
N ILE A 118 0.47 8.89 4.21
CA ILE A 118 -0.11 8.40 5.47
C ILE A 118 0.94 8.29 6.59
N GLY A 119 2.22 8.15 6.23
CA GLY A 119 3.33 8.04 7.19
C GLY A 119 3.86 9.38 7.72
N ILE A 120 3.22 10.50 7.37
CA ILE A 120 3.65 11.86 7.75
C ILE A 120 3.10 12.20 9.14
N ASP A 121 3.55 11.48 10.17
CA ASP A 121 3.18 11.80 11.56
C ASP A 121 4.19 12.75 12.23
N ASP A 122 5.41 12.91 11.68
CA ASP A 122 6.44 13.80 12.23
C ASP A 122 7.27 14.51 11.14
N TYR A 123 6.84 15.74 10.82
CA TYR A 123 7.44 16.66 9.84
C TYR A 123 8.87 17.10 10.18
N HIS A 124 9.42 16.69 11.33
CA HIS A 124 10.74 17.12 11.79
C HIS A 124 11.84 16.04 11.70
N THR A 125 11.50 14.84 11.19
CA THR A 125 12.49 13.76 11.06
C THR A 125 13.21 13.77 9.71
N PRO A 126 14.49 13.38 9.62
CA PRO A 126 15.18 13.21 8.32
C PRO A 126 14.51 12.24 7.35
N GLN A 127 13.65 11.35 7.89
CA GLN A 127 12.82 10.43 7.12
C GLN A 127 11.79 11.20 6.26
N TYR A 128 11.31 12.35 6.74
CA TYR A 128 10.36 13.20 6.02
C TYR A 128 10.93 13.75 4.72
N GLU A 129 12.15 14.31 4.74
CA GLU A 129 12.82 14.82 3.53
C GLU A 129 13.02 13.71 2.48
N GLU A 130 13.41 12.51 2.92
CA GLU A 130 13.52 11.33 2.06
C GLU A 130 12.16 10.97 1.43
N PHE A 131 11.08 11.02 2.20
CA PHE A 131 9.73 10.70 1.71
C PHE A 131 9.17 11.77 0.77
N GLN A 132 9.40 13.05 1.05
CA GLN A 132 9.07 14.13 0.13
C GLN A 132 9.80 13.96 -1.21
N HIS A 133 11.09 13.64 -1.17
CA HIS A 133 11.86 13.38 -2.37
C HIS A 133 11.30 12.18 -3.16
N ASN A 134 10.95 11.08 -2.48
CA ASN A 134 10.33 9.92 -3.12
C ASN A 134 8.99 10.28 -3.78
N LEU A 135 8.16 11.12 -3.16
CA LEU A 135 6.91 11.59 -3.75
C LEU A 135 7.13 12.43 -5.02
N ILE A 136 8.15 13.29 -5.01
CA ILE A 136 8.55 14.07 -6.20
C ILE A 136 8.99 13.11 -7.32
N GLU A 137 9.82 12.11 -7.03
CA GLU A 137 10.23 11.10 -8.03
C GLU A 137 9.01 10.34 -8.60
N VAL A 138 8.06 9.94 -7.76
CA VAL A 138 6.83 9.26 -8.20
C VAL A 138 6.01 10.15 -9.13
N SER A 139 5.84 11.43 -8.80
CA SER A 139 5.13 12.39 -9.65
C SER A 139 5.79 12.53 -11.02
N GLN A 140 7.12 12.65 -11.06
CA GLN A 140 7.89 12.69 -12.30
C GLN A 140 7.73 11.40 -13.13
N ILE A 141 7.74 10.23 -12.49
CA ILE A 141 7.51 8.94 -13.17
C ILE A 141 6.11 8.91 -13.81
N CYS A 142 5.07 9.35 -13.10
CA CYS A 142 3.70 9.42 -13.61
C CYS A 142 3.63 10.34 -14.84
N GLN A 143 4.22 11.53 -14.75
CA GLN A 143 4.30 12.47 -15.88
C GLN A 143 5.03 11.87 -17.09
N GLN A 144 6.14 11.16 -16.89
CA GLN A 144 6.84 10.48 -17.99
C GLN A 144 6.00 9.37 -18.63
N VAL A 145 5.25 8.60 -17.84
CA VAL A 145 4.32 7.57 -18.36
C VAL A 145 3.24 8.23 -19.22
N LYS A 146 2.64 9.31 -18.72
CA LYS A 146 1.63 10.09 -19.45
C LYS A 146 2.14 10.58 -20.79
N MET A 147 3.32 11.21 -20.83
CA MET A 147 3.91 11.72 -22.07
C MET A 147 4.12 10.62 -23.11
N ARG A 148 4.57 9.42 -22.67
CA ARG A 148 4.73 8.26 -23.56
C ARG A 148 3.39 7.73 -24.07
N GLN A 149 2.37 7.63 -23.22
CA GLN A 149 1.05 7.13 -23.64
C GLN A 149 0.36 8.07 -24.63
N LEU A 150 0.44 9.39 -24.40
CA LEU A 150 -0.08 10.40 -25.31
C LEU A 150 0.60 10.36 -26.70
N SER A 151 1.90 10.08 -26.75
CA SER A 151 2.63 9.96 -28.02
C SER A 151 2.23 8.72 -28.84
N VAL A 152 1.71 7.67 -28.21
CA VAL A 152 1.43 6.38 -28.86
C VAL A 152 -0.05 6.25 -29.29
N GLN A 153 -0.91 7.24 -28.99
CA GLN A 153 -2.38 7.14 -29.18
C GLN A 153 -2.95 5.82 -28.61
N ALA A 154 -2.35 5.31 -27.53
CA ALA A 154 -2.80 4.08 -26.93
C ALA A 154 -4.07 4.37 -26.11
N ASP A 155 -5.12 3.58 -26.33
CA ASP A 155 -6.41 3.61 -25.61
C ASP A 155 -6.28 3.05 -24.17
N VAL A 156 -5.10 3.28 -23.55
CA VAL A 156 -4.77 2.86 -22.19
C VAL A 156 -5.38 3.87 -21.25
N ASN A 157 -5.90 3.40 -20.12
CA ASN A 157 -6.60 4.18 -19.11
C ASN A 157 -5.73 5.34 -18.60
N LEU A 158 -5.80 6.50 -19.27
CA LEU A 158 -4.93 7.67 -19.08
C LEU A 158 -4.98 8.18 -17.64
N LEU A 159 -6.08 7.93 -16.93
CA LEU A 159 -6.31 8.33 -15.55
C LEU A 159 -5.21 7.84 -14.60
N THR A 160 -4.70 6.61 -14.76
CA THR A 160 -3.66 6.07 -13.87
C THR A 160 -2.28 6.68 -14.10
N ALA A 161 -2.10 7.43 -15.20
CA ALA A 161 -0.86 8.17 -15.49
C ALA A 161 -0.82 9.57 -14.87
N TYR A 162 -1.93 10.04 -14.29
CA TYR A 162 -1.98 11.31 -13.57
C TYR A 162 -1.61 11.10 -12.10
N PRO A 163 -0.61 11.82 -11.56
CA PRO A 163 -0.28 11.73 -10.14
C PRO A 163 -1.46 12.13 -9.23
N GLU A 164 -2.37 12.99 -9.71
CA GLU A 164 -3.60 13.38 -9.01
C GLU A 164 -4.55 12.20 -8.78
N TYR A 165 -4.43 11.12 -9.56
CA TYR A 165 -5.23 9.90 -9.37
C TYR A 165 -4.89 9.15 -8.08
N ILE A 166 -3.81 9.52 -7.38
CA ILE A 166 -3.49 9.02 -6.04
C ILE A 166 -4.50 9.55 -5.01
N ILE A 167 -5.04 10.76 -5.21
CA ILE A 167 -5.88 11.46 -4.22
C ILE A 167 -7.15 10.67 -3.86
N PRO A 168 -7.93 10.10 -4.80
CA PRO A 168 -9.08 9.27 -4.45
C PRO A 168 -8.73 8.06 -3.56
N TYR A 169 -7.57 7.43 -3.78
CA TYR A 169 -7.12 6.31 -2.93
C TYR A 169 -6.71 6.78 -1.55
N LEU A 170 -6.04 7.93 -1.46
CA LEU A 170 -5.70 8.52 -0.18
C LEU A 170 -6.97 8.83 0.61
N VAL A 171 -7.95 9.48 -0.01
CA VAL A 171 -9.24 9.78 0.63
C VAL A 171 -9.93 8.52 1.12
N HIS A 172 -9.90 7.46 0.30
CA HIS A 172 -10.49 6.18 0.65
C HIS A 172 -9.78 5.51 1.83
N VAL A 173 -8.45 5.56 1.88
CA VAL A 173 -7.65 5.04 2.98
C VAL A 173 -7.94 5.79 4.27
N LEU A 174 -7.93 7.13 4.21
CA LEU A 174 -8.21 7.99 5.35
C LEU A 174 -9.63 7.76 5.91
N ALA A 175 -10.62 7.52 5.04
CA ALA A 175 -11.98 7.20 5.44
C ALA A 175 -12.11 5.87 6.20
N HIS A 176 -11.17 4.94 6.01
CA HIS A 176 -11.12 3.65 6.71
C HIS A 176 -10.22 3.68 7.95
N ASP A 177 -9.60 4.82 8.26
CA ASP A 177 -8.79 4.93 9.45
C ASP A 177 -9.66 4.90 10.72
N PRO A 178 -9.26 4.17 11.78
CA PRO A 178 -10.00 4.15 13.04
C PRO A 178 -10.20 5.53 13.70
N SER A 179 -9.33 6.50 13.38
CA SER A 179 -9.48 7.89 13.82
C SER A 179 -10.52 8.67 13.01
N CYS A 180 -10.97 8.14 11.88
CA CYS A 180 -11.97 8.78 11.04
C CYS A 180 -13.32 8.88 11.76
N PRO A 181 -13.89 10.10 11.92
CA PRO A 181 -15.20 10.28 12.52
C PRO A 181 -16.25 9.48 11.75
N ASN A 182 -17.15 8.83 12.49
CA ASN A 182 -18.31 8.21 11.86
C ASN A 182 -19.27 9.31 11.38
N ILE A 183 -19.60 9.30 10.08
CA ILE A 183 -20.52 10.25 9.44
C ILE A 183 -21.87 10.29 10.17
N ASP A 184 -22.33 9.17 10.71
CA ASP A 184 -23.59 9.07 11.45
C ASP A 184 -23.55 9.75 12.84
N LYS A 185 -22.35 10.09 13.33
CA LYS A 185 -22.14 10.66 14.67
C LYS A 185 -21.76 12.14 14.65
N TYR A 186 -21.37 12.70 13.51
CA TYR A 186 -20.86 14.06 13.41
C TYR A 186 -21.56 14.82 12.27
N GLU A 187 -22.37 15.82 12.62
CA GLU A 187 -22.97 16.75 11.66
C GLU A 187 -21.97 17.82 11.16
N ASP A 188 -20.84 18.00 11.85
CA ASP A 188 -19.84 19.02 11.53
C ASP A 188 -18.67 18.48 10.71
N VAL A 189 -18.57 18.95 9.46
CA VAL A 189 -17.49 18.66 8.50
C VAL A 189 -16.11 19.02 9.06
N LYS A 190 -16.02 19.96 10.03
CA LYS A 190 -14.76 20.34 10.67
C LYS A 190 -14.10 19.19 11.43
N ALA A 191 -14.86 18.18 11.87
CA ALA A 191 -14.31 16.99 12.52
C ALA A 191 -13.38 16.18 11.60
N PHE A 192 -13.54 16.31 10.29
CA PHE A 192 -12.72 15.62 9.28
C PHE A 192 -11.50 16.45 8.83
N ALA A 193 -11.43 17.74 9.18
CA ALA A 193 -10.33 18.61 8.76
C ALA A 193 -8.95 18.09 9.19
N PRO A 194 -8.74 17.56 10.41
CA PRO A 194 -7.44 17.01 10.80
C PRO A 194 -7.00 15.83 9.93
N ILE A 195 -7.91 15.11 9.28
CA ILE A 195 -7.61 13.92 8.49
C ILE A 195 -7.23 14.27 7.05
N TYR A 196 -7.85 15.30 6.49
CA TYR A 196 -7.70 15.68 5.09
C TYR A 196 -6.82 16.92 4.85
N TRP A 197 -6.42 17.63 5.90
CA TRP A 197 -5.61 18.87 5.81
C TRP A 197 -4.10 18.65 6.06
N TYR A 198 -3.60 17.41 5.96
CA TYR A 198 -2.16 17.10 6.05
C TYR A 198 -1.37 17.49 4.80
#